data_AF-A0A7S2JHJ8-F1
#
_entry.id   AF-A0A7S2JHJ8-F1
#
_cell.length_a   1.000
_cell.length_b   1.000
_cell.length_c   1.000
_cell.angle_alpha   90.00
_cell.angle_beta   90.00
_cell.angle_gamma   90.00
#
_symmetry.space_group_name_H-M   'P 1'
#
loop_
_entity.id
_entity.type
_entity.pdbx_description
1 polymer ?
#
loop_
_entity_poly.entity_id
_entity_poly.type
_entity_poly.pdbx_seq_one_letter_code
_entity_poly.pdbx_strand_id
1 'polypeptide(L)'
;MAQSTFAESYLVNLGTSWSGSALGHLAIACFDSAYTAKVVAVTAVLVCFVFSPSLNQLSNMPAFSRALSSLSYHRYATEAGHLLELRHWAGMYDLTSTFESLDYDVNHLPFCIWAMLLFGFVLRIVATLTFARRLSNRAA
;
A
#
# COMPACT_ATOMS: atom_id res chain seq x y z
N MET A 1 15.14 -21.72 0.77
CA MET A 1 14.42 -20.67 0.02
C MET A 1 12.95 -20.53 0.44
N ALA A 2 12.18 -21.61 0.61
CA ALA A 2 10.74 -21.52 0.95
C ALA A 2 10.38 -20.76 2.25
N GLN A 3 11.26 -20.73 3.26
CA GLN A 3 11.00 -20.02 4.52
C GLN A 3 11.13 -18.49 4.42
N SER A 4 12.05 -17.96 3.57
CA SER A 4 12.20 -16.49 3.46
C SER A 4 11.02 -15.88 2.72
N THR A 5 10.48 -16.57 1.70
CA THR A 5 9.29 -16.14 0.97
C THR A 5 8.05 -16.13 1.86
N PHE A 6 7.91 -17.06 2.82
CA PHE A 6 6.79 -17.02 3.76
C PHE A 6 6.83 -15.76 4.66
N ALA A 7 7.99 -15.47 5.26
CA ALA A 7 8.14 -14.31 6.13
C ALA A 7 7.89 -12.99 5.38
N GLU A 8 8.42 -12.86 4.16
CA GLU A 8 8.23 -11.67 3.33
C GLU A 8 6.76 -11.53 2.89
N SER A 9 6.11 -12.61 2.44
CA SER A 9 4.66 -12.60 2.13
C SER A 9 3.81 -12.25 3.35
N TYR A 10 4.19 -12.73 4.53
CA TYR A 10 3.51 -12.35 5.77
C TYR A 10 3.69 -10.86 6.07
N LEU A 11 4.90 -10.31 5.90
CA LEU A 11 5.16 -8.87 6.08
C LEU A 11 4.38 -8.00 5.09
N VAL A 12 4.21 -8.44 3.84
CA VAL A 12 3.38 -7.73 2.85
C VAL A 12 1.92 -7.70 3.29
N ASN A 13 1.37 -8.83 3.73
CA ASN A 13 -0.01 -8.91 4.23
C ASN A 13 -0.22 -8.08 5.52
N LEU A 14 0.75 -8.14 6.44
CA LEU A 14 0.76 -7.36 7.66
C LEU A 14 0.82 -5.86 7.34
N GLY A 15 1.72 -5.44 6.46
CA GLY A 15 1.87 -4.05 6.00
C GLY A 15 0.61 -3.53 5.30
N THR A 16 -0.02 -4.36 4.47
CA THR A 16 -1.29 -4.02 3.79
C THR A 16 -2.41 -3.82 4.81
N SER A 17 -2.54 -4.71 5.79
CA SER A 17 -3.54 -4.62 6.86
C SER A 17 -3.27 -3.45 7.80
N TRP A 18 -1.99 -3.20 8.11
CA TRP A 18 -1.53 -2.07 8.90
C TRP A 18 -1.91 -0.74 8.26
N SER A 19 -1.70 -0.58 6.95
CA SER A 19 -2.02 0.65 6.23
C SER A 19 -3.52 0.82 5.96
N GLY A 20 -4.23 -0.27 5.63
CA GLY A 20 -5.68 -0.23 5.48
C GLY A 20 -6.41 0.14 6.77
N SER A 21 -5.99 -0.41 7.92
CA SER A 21 -6.53 -0.01 9.21
C SER A 21 -6.20 1.45 9.58
N ALA A 22 -5.07 1.99 9.13
CA ALA A 22 -4.73 3.40 9.33
C ALA A 22 -5.75 4.35 8.68
N LEU A 23 -6.21 4.02 7.46
CA LEU A 23 -7.28 4.76 6.79
C LEU A 23 -8.59 4.72 7.58
N GLY A 24 -8.92 3.57 8.19
CA GLY A 24 -10.07 3.45 9.08
C GLY A 24 -9.99 4.39 10.29
N HIS A 25 -8.84 4.45 10.96
CA HIS A 25 -8.60 5.38 12.07
C HIS A 25 -8.72 6.84 11.63
N LEU A 26 -8.16 7.18 10.47
CA LEU A 26 -8.26 8.53 9.92
C LEU A 26 -9.72 8.89 9.61
N ALA A 27 -10.50 7.99 9.02
CA ALA A 27 -11.91 8.24 8.73
C ALA A 27 -12.71 8.47 10.02
N ILE A 28 -12.50 7.66 11.06
CA ILE A 28 -13.15 7.85 12.36
C ILE A 28 -12.74 9.19 12.99
N ALA A 29 -11.48 9.61 12.83
CA ALA A 29 -11.02 10.91 13.33
C ALA A 29 -11.70 12.09 12.60
N CYS A 30 -11.97 11.96 11.30
CA CYS A 30 -12.59 13.00 10.48
C CYS A 30 -14.11 13.13 10.62
N PHE A 31 -14.83 12.04 10.94
CA PHE A 31 -16.30 12.02 10.90
C PHE A 31 -16.93 11.67 12.26
N ASP A 32 -18.08 12.29 12.55
CA ASP A 32 -18.88 12.06 13.75
C ASP A 32 -19.73 10.79 13.67
N SER A 33 -20.28 10.52 12.49
CA SER A 33 -21.09 9.32 12.25
C SER A 33 -20.20 8.12 11.94
N ALA A 34 -20.35 7.05 12.73
CA ALA A 34 -19.67 5.78 12.48
C ALA A 34 -20.02 5.19 11.11
N TYR A 35 -21.25 5.38 10.64
CA TYR A 35 -21.67 4.95 9.30
C TYR A 35 -20.91 5.71 8.20
N THR A 36 -20.87 7.05 8.30
CA THR A 36 -20.15 7.89 7.34
C THR A 36 -18.65 7.57 7.33
N ALA A 37 -18.04 7.43 8.50
CA ALA A 37 -16.64 7.03 8.63
C ALA A 37 -16.35 5.68 7.94
N LYS A 38 -17.23 4.68 8.15
CA LYS A 38 -17.12 3.37 7.50
C LYS A 38 -17.21 3.46 5.99
N VAL A 39 -18.20 4.16 5.45
CA VAL A 39 -18.37 4.32 4.00
C VAL A 39 -17.13 4.99 3.41
N VAL A 40 -16.67 6.10 3.99
CA VAL A 40 -15.48 6.82 3.50
C VAL A 40 -14.22 5.95 3.57
N ALA A 41 -14.01 5.20 4.65
CA ALA A 41 -12.86 4.29 4.77
C ALA A 41 -12.88 3.20 3.69
N VAL A 42 -14.03 2.57 3.46
CA VAL A 42 -14.19 1.54 2.42
C VAL A 42 -13.96 2.14 1.04
N THR A 43 -14.53 3.31 0.74
CA THR A 43 -14.31 4.00 -0.54
C THR A 43 -12.84 4.36 -0.72
N ALA A 44 -12.15 4.86 0.31
CA ALA A 44 -10.73 5.19 0.22
C ALA A 44 -9.86 3.95 -0.06
N VAL A 45 -10.18 2.81 0.59
CA VAL A 45 -9.53 1.53 0.31
C VAL A 45 -9.80 1.09 -1.13
N LEU A 46 -11.05 1.14 -1.60
CA LEU A 46 -11.41 0.79 -2.97
C LEU A 46 -10.67 1.66 -4.00
N VAL A 47 -10.51 2.96 -3.74
CA VAL A 47 -9.70 3.84 -4.58
C VAL A 47 -8.25 3.35 -4.59
N CYS A 48 -7.66 2.99 -3.45
CA CYS A 48 -6.30 2.43 -3.42
C CYS A 48 -6.17 1.14 -4.25
N PHE A 49 -7.20 0.27 -4.24
CA PHE A 49 -7.28 -0.92 -5.08
C PHE A 49 -7.39 -0.61 -6.58
N VAL A 50 -8.14 0.42 -6.97
CA VAL A 50 -8.24 0.81 -8.39
C VAL A 50 -6.91 1.40 -8.88
N PHE A 51 -6.19 2.10 -8.00
CA PHE A 51 -4.90 2.73 -8.30
C PHE A 51 -3.69 1.86 -7.92
N SER A 52 -3.78 0.54 -8.12
CA SER A 52 -2.65 -0.40 -7.98
C SER A 52 -2.23 -1.01 -9.34
N PRO A 53 -1.85 -0.19 -10.33
CA PRO A 53 -1.30 -0.71 -11.58
C PRO A 53 0.06 -1.37 -11.32
N SER A 54 0.40 -2.39 -12.12
CA SER A 54 1.77 -2.92 -12.15
C SER A 54 2.77 -1.91 -12.74
N LEU A 55 4.08 -2.05 -12.53
CA LEU A 55 5.11 -1.17 -13.10
C LEU A 55 4.97 -1.00 -14.63
N ASN A 56 4.71 -2.09 -15.36
CA ASN A 56 4.48 -2.04 -16.80
C ASN A 56 3.19 -1.26 -17.16
N GLN A 57 2.13 -1.37 -16.37
CA GLN A 57 0.92 -0.55 -16.59
C GLN A 57 1.19 0.92 -16.24
N LEU A 58 1.99 1.17 -15.21
CA LEU A 58 2.35 2.50 -14.73
C LEU A 58 3.19 3.26 -15.77
N SER A 59 4.12 2.60 -16.48
CA SER A 59 4.94 3.23 -17.53
C SER A 59 4.10 3.79 -18.68
N ASN A 60 2.95 3.15 -18.95
CA ASN A 60 1.99 3.53 -19.98
C ASN A 60 0.94 4.56 -19.51
N MET A 61 0.95 4.94 -18.22
CA MET A 61 -0.01 5.88 -17.66
C MET A 61 0.41 7.35 -17.81
N PRO A 62 -0.56 8.28 -17.94
CA PRO A 62 -0.30 9.72 -17.86
C PRO A 62 0.40 10.11 -16.55
N ALA A 63 1.22 11.16 -16.56
CA ALA A 63 2.00 11.60 -15.39
C ALA A 63 1.16 11.83 -14.13
N PHE A 64 -0.05 12.39 -14.27
CA PHE A 64 -0.97 12.59 -13.16
C PHE A 64 -1.45 11.27 -12.53
N SER A 65 -1.87 10.30 -13.34
CA SER A 65 -2.27 8.99 -12.87
C SER A 65 -1.12 8.25 -12.20
N ARG A 66 0.12 8.39 -12.73
CA ARG A 66 1.31 7.84 -12.09
C ARG A 66 1.55 8.41 -10.69
N ALA A 67 1.40 9.72 -10.53
CA ALA A 67 1.51 10.38 -9.23
C ALA A 67 0.43 9.88 -8.25
N LEU A 68 -0.82 9.74 -8.69
CA LEU A 68 -1.90 9.18 -7.85
C LEU A 68 -1.62 7.74 -7.43
N SER A 69 -1.19 6.89 -8.36
CA SER A 69 -0.80 5.51 -8.05
C SER A 69 0.37 5.43 -7.06
N SER A 70 1.31 6.40 -7.09
CA SER A 70 2.40 6.46 -6.12
C SER A 70 1.93 6.71 -4.67
N LEU A 71 0.72 7.26 -4.49
CA LEU A 71 0.09 7.50 -3.19
C LEU A 71 -0.73 6.30 -2.69
N SER A 72 -0.94 5.27 -3.52
CA SER A 72 -1.63 4.06 -3.10
C SER A 72 -0.64 3.11 -2.40
N TYR A 73 -0.83 2.88 -1.10
CA TYR A 73 -0.09 1.83 -0.39
C TYR A 73 -0.34 0.44 -1.01
N HIS A 74 -1.51 0.26 -1.63
CA HIS A 74 -1.89 -1.01 -2.24
C HIS A 74 -1.08 -1.30 -3.51
N ARG A 75 -0.66 -0.27 -4.26
CA ARG A 75 0.30 -0.44 -5.36
C ARG A 75 1.57 -1.16 -4.87
N TYR A 76 2.19 -0.67 -3.81
CA TYR A 76 3.41 -1.29 -3.28
C TYR A 76 3.17 -2.72 -2.75
N ALA A 77 1.97 -3.03 -2.27
CA ALA A 77 1.60 -4.39 -1.90
C ALA A 77 1.54 -5.33 -3.11
N THR A 78 0.89 -4.89 -4.19
CA THR A 78 0.80 -5.63 -5.46
C THR A 78 2.20 -5.86 -6.05
N GLU A 79 3.02 -4.81 -6.09
CA GLU A 79 4.41 -4.86 -6.55
C GLU A 79 5.26 -5.85 -5.74
N ALA A 80 5.15 -5.80 -4.40
CA ALA A 80 5.85 -6.74 -3.54
C ALA A 80 5.38 -8.19 -3.77
N GLY A 81 4.08 -8.41 -4.01
CA GLY A 81 3.53 -9.71 -4.37
C GLY A 81 4.11 -10.25 -5.68
N HIS A 82 4.19 -9.43 -6.72
CA HIS A 82 4.81 -9.82 -7.99
C HIS A 82 6.29 -10.16 -7.84
N LEU A 83 7.06 -9.34 -7.11
CA LEU A 83 8.47 -9.59 -6.87
C LEU A 83 8.72 -10.87 -6.06
N LEU A 84 7.85 -11.18 -5.09
CA LEU A 84 7.92 -12.41 -4.31
C LEU A 84 7.67 -13.65 -5.18
N GLU A 85 6.67 -13.57 -6.06
CA GLU A 85 6.36 -14.64 -7.00
C GLU A 85 7.52 -14.86 -7.99
N LEU A 86 8.04 -13.80 -8.59
CA LEU A 86 9.20 -13.89 -9.49
C LEU A 86 10.43 -14.46 -8.79
N ARG A 87 10.70 -14.03 -7.55
CA ARG A 87 11.81 -14.58 -6.75
C ARG A 87 11.63 -16.06 -6.42
N HIS A 88 10.39 -16.51 -6.21
CA HIS A 88 10.09 -17.93 -6.00
C HIS A 88 10.45 -18.77 -7.23
N TRP A 89 10.10 -18.30 -8.43
CA TRP A 89 10.33 -19.00 -9.70
C TRP A 89 11.74 -18.85 -10.26
N ALA A 90 12.51 -17.82 -9.87
CA ALA A 90 13.87 -17.57 -10.34
C ALA A 90 14.87 -18.72 -10.06
N GLY A 91 14.57 -19.58 -9.09
CA GLY A 91 15.36 -20.79 -8.83
C GLY A 91 15.06 -21.96 -9.75
N MET A 92 13.98 -21.90 -10.52
CA MET A 92 13.49 -22.99 -11.40
C MET A 92 13.51 -22.61 -12.89
N TYR A 93 13.34 -21.33 -13.21
CA TYR A 93 13.27 -20.81 -14.58
C TYR A 93 14.21 -19.61 -14.77
N ASP A 94 14.73 -19.44 -15.98
CA ASP A 94 15.42 -18.21 -16.37
C ASP A 94 14.36 -17.11 -16.60
N LEU A 95 14.34 -16.14 -15.68
CA LEU A 95 13.39 -15.03 -15.68
C LEU A 95 13.99 -13.72 -16.18
N THR A 96 15.21 -13.73 -16.73
CA THR A 96 15.92 -12.51 -17.15
C THR A 96 15.08 -11.68 -18.13
N SER A 97 14.48 -12.33 -19.13
CA SER A 97 13.57 -11.70 -20.09
C SER A 97 12.28 -11.15 -19.46
N THR A 98 11.80 -11.76 -18.37
CA THR A 98 10.62 -11.30 -17.63
C THR A 98 10.93 -10.06 -16.80
N PHE A 99 12.10 -10.03 -16.15
CA PHE A 99 12.55 -8.84 -15.41
C PHE A 99 12.78 -7.66 -16.35
N GLU A 100 13.45 -7.86 -17.48
CA GLU A 100 13.70 -6.82 -18.48
C GLU A 100 12.42 -6.29 -19.13
N SER A 101 11.47 -7.18 -19.49
CA SER A 101 10.24 -6.76 -20.17
C SER A 101 9.23 -6.06 -19.27
N LEU A 102 9.27 -6.31 -17.97
CA LEU A 102 8.35 -5.74 -17.00
C LEU A 102 8.98 -4.63 -16.14
N ASP A 103 10.25 -4.30 -16.39
CA ASP A 103 11.03 -3.27 -15.69
C ASP A 103 11.09 -3.50 -14.17
N TYR A 104 11.23 -4.76 -13.76
CA TYR A 104 11.34 -5.16 -12.36
C TYR A 104 12.79 -5.39 -11.95
N ASP A 105 13.15 -4.88 -10.76
CA ASP A 105 14.37 -5.27 -10.04
C ASP A 105 13.96 -5.93 -8.72
N VAL A 106 14.51 -7.12 -8.42
CA VAL A 106 14.31 -7.85 -7.16
C VAL A 106 14.75 -7.03 -5.95
N ASN A 107 15.72 -6.12 -6.13
CA ASN A 107 16.19 -5.20 -5.09
C ASN A 107 15.13 -4.17 -4.66
N HIS A 108 14.01 -4.04 -5.39
CA HIS A 108 12.91 -3.15 -5.03
C HIS A 108 11.97 -3.73 -3.94
N LEU A 109 12.06 -5.03 -3.63
CA LEU A 109 11.16 -5.67 -2.67
C LEU A 109 11.22 -5.03 -1.26
N PRO A 110 12.40 -4.77 -0.65
CA PRO A 110 12.48 -4.08 0.63
C PRO A 110 11.87 -2.68 0.59
N PHE A 111 12.06 -1.95 -0.52
CA PHE A 111 11.48 -0.62 -0.70
C PHE A 111 9.95 -0.68 -0.70
N CYS A 112 9.34 -1.61 -1.42
CA CYS A 112 7.89 -1.78 -1.42
C CYS A 112 7.34 -2.10 -0.01
N ILE A 113 8.01 -2.96 0.74
CA ILE A 113 7.63 -3.30 2.12
C ILE A 113 7.71 -2.06 3.03
N TRP A 114 8.83 -1.34 3.00
CA TRP A 114 9.02 -0.13 3.82
C TRP A 114 8.05 0.99 3.44
N ALA A 115 7.78 1.19 2.15
CA ALA A 115 6.82 2.18 1.69
C ALA A 115 5.43 1.91 2.29
N MET A 116 4.95 0.65 2.26
CA MET A 116 3.67 0.29 2.88
C MET A 116 3.64 0.64 4.37
N LEU A 117 4.67 0.27 5.14
CA LEU A 117 4.72 0.55 6.58
C LEU A 117 4.74 2.06 6.87
N LEU A 118 5.49 2.81 6.07
CA LEU A 118 5.57 4.27 6.16
C LEU A 118 4.21 4.93 5.89
N PHE A 119 3.46 4.48 4.87
CA PHE A 119 2.09 4.96 4.63
C PHE A 119 1.20 4.77 5.86
N GLY A 120 1.21 3.57 6.45
CA GLY A 120 0.41 3.29 7.63
C GLY A 120 0.83 4.10 8.87
N PHE A 121 2.12 4.44 8.98
CA PHE A 121 2.63 5.31 10.05
C PHE A 121 2.19 6.77 9.86
N VAL A 122 2.38 7.33 8.66
CA VAL A 122 1.98 8.70 8.33
C VAL A 122 0.48 8.89 8.53
N LEU A 123 -0.35 7.97 8.03
CA LEU A 123 -1.81 8.04 8.20
C LEU A 123 -2.24 8.00 9.68
N ARG A 124 -1.56 7.22 10.52
CA ARG A 124 -1.82 7.20 11.97
C ARG A 124 -1.45 8.53 12.63
N ILE A 125 -0.32 9.13 12.29
CA ILE A 125 0.06 10.46 12.80
C ILE A 125 -1.02 11.48 12.42
N VAL A 126 -1.45 11.49 11.16
CA VAL A 126 -2.50 12.40 10.68
C VAL A 126 -3.81 12.15 11.42
N ALA A 127 -4.21 10.89 11.62
CA ALA A 127 -5.40 10.53 12.38
C ALA A 127 -5.33 11.03 13.83
N THR A 128 -4.21 10.82 14.54
CA THR A 128 -4.00 11.28 15.91
C THR A 128 -4.09 12.80 16.01
N LEU A 129 -3.42 13.52 15.11
CA LEU A 129 -3.48 14.99 15.08
C LEU A 129 -4.89 15.51 14.80
N THR A 130 -5.62 14.85 13.90
CA THR A 130 -6.99 15.22 13.54
C THR A 130 -7.94 14.99 14.70
N PHE A 131 -7.82 13.85 15.38
CA PHE A 131 -8.61 13.52 16.56
C PHE A 131 -8.34 14.49 17.72
N ALA A 132 -7.07 14.82 17.98
CA ALA A 132 -6.69 15.77 19.01
C ALA A 132 -7.27 17.17 18.77
N ARG A 133 -7.21 17.68 17.53
CA ARG A 133 -7.83 18.96 17.15
C ARG A 133 -9.34 18.96 17.35
N ARG A 134 -10.00 17.87 16.95
CA ARG A 134 -11.45 17.73 17.11
C ARG A 134 -11.88 17.68 18.58
N LEU A 135 -11.10 17.02 19.43
CA LEU A 135 -11.35 17.00 20.87
C LEU A 135 -11.22 18.40 21.48
N SER A 136 -10.18 19.16 21.09
CA SER A 136 -9.98 20.54 21.54
C SER A 136 -11.16 21.45 21.16
N ASN A 137 -11.68 21.32 19.94
CA ASN A 137 -12.81 22.13 19.47
C ASN A 137 -14.15 21.80 20.13
N ARG A 138 -14.28 20.63 20.75
CA ARG A 138 -15.49 20.23 21.50
C ARG A 138 -15.45 20.67 22.96
N ALA A 139 -14.27 21.02 23.48
CA ALA A 139 -14.08 21.46 24.85
C ALA A 139 -14.16 23.00 25.02
N ALA A 140 -14.10 23.75 23.91
CA ALA A 140 -14.27 25.20 23.84
C ALA A 140 -15.73 25.56 23.52
#